data_AF-A0A653LV26-F1
#
_entry.id   AF-A0A653LV26-F1
#
_cell.length_a   1.000
_cell.length_b   1.000
_cell.length_c   1.000
_cell.angle_alpha   90.00
_cell.angle_beta   90.00
_cell.angle_gamma   90.00
#
_symmetry.space_group_name_H-M   'P 1'
#
loop_
_entity.id
_entity.type
_entity.pdbx_description
1 polymer ?
#
loop_
_entity_poly.entity_id
_entity_poly.type
_entity_poly.pdbx_seq_one_letter_code
_entity_poly.pdbx_strand_id
1 'polypeptide(L)'
;MGGLITMALTAIRPKAVVAAILNDIGPEVAPEGLARIAAYSGQPVEIGSWADAAAYAKRINAVAFPHYSDADWDAFARRIFRQQPDGEIGLDYDPDIAVPIRAAGAKALVPNLWPMFRRLARKKPTLLVRGANSDLLSADIAGRMKKAAPAMAYVEVPGVGHAPMLDEPEAKAAIFEFLSEVD
;
A
#
# COMPACT_ATOMS: atom_id res chain seq x y z
N MET A 1 -3.44 0.01 3.35
CA MET A 1 -4.78 -0.26 3.95
C MET A 1 -5.72 -1.04 3.02
N GLY A 2 -5.88 -0.66 1.75
CA GLY A 2 -6.88 -1.28 0.84
C GLY A 2 -6.86 -2.82 0.81
N GLY A 3 -5.70 -3.47 0.74
CA GLY A 3 -5.64 -4.94 0.77
C GLY A 3 -6.12 -5.58 2.08
N LEU A 4 -5.99 -4.89 3.22
CA LEU A 4 -6.56 -5.36 4.50
C LEU A 4 -8.09 -5.34 4.44
N ILE A 5 -8.65 -4.27 3.86
CA ILE A 5 -10.09 -4.14 3.61
C ILE A 5 -10.56 -5.23 2.65
N THR A 6 -9.81 -5.52 1.57
CA THR A 6 -10.13 -6.61 0.63
C THR A 6 -10.18 -7.98 1.33
N MET A 7 -9.21 -8.27 2.20
CA MET A 7 -9.20 -9.50 2.99
C MET A 7 -10.41 -9.59 3.94
N ALA A 8 -10.72 -8.51 4.65
CA ALA A 8 -11.85 -8.42 5.57
C ALA A 8 -13.21 -8.48 4.83
N LEU A 9 -13.33 -7.81 3.69
CA LEU A 9 -14.54 -7.82 2.87
C LEU A 9 -14.79 -9.22 2.30
N THR A 10 -13.79 -9.88 1.74
CA THR A 10 -13.92 -11.25 1.23
C THR A 10 -14.31 -12.23 2.35
N ALA A 11 -13.84 -11.95 3.56
CA ALA A 11 -14.16 -12.70 4.75
C ALA A 11 -15.65 -12.60 5.16
N ILE A 12 -16.26 -11.43 5.00
CA ILE A 12 -17.65 -11.15 5.41
C ILE A 12 -18.62 -11.40 4.24
N ARG A 13 -18.25 -11.00 3.02
CA ARG A 13 -19.05 -11.07 1.78
C ARG A 13 -18.25 -11.72 0.65
N PRO A 14 -18.00 -13.04 0.69
CA PRO A 14 -17.13 -13.73 -0.27
C PRO A 14 -17.62 -13.68 -1.73
N LYS A 15 -18.90 -13.36 -1.97
CA LYS A 15 -19.46 -13.19 -3.32
C LYS A 15 -19.23 -11.78 -3.91
N ALA A 16 -18.85 -10.80 -3.10
CA ALA A 16 -18.60 -9.42 -3.55
C ALA A 16 -17.23 -9.24 -4.22
N VAL A 17 -16.34 -10.21 -4.08
CA VAL A 17 -14.99 -10.20 -4.65
C VAL A 17 -14.89 -11.42 -5.58
N VAL A 18 -14.59 -11.18 -6.86
CA VAL A 18 -14.36 -12.24 -7.86
C VAL A 18 -12.90 -12.68 -7.86
N ALA A 19 -11.98 -11.73 -7.82
CA ALA A 19 -10.54 -11.89 -7.70
C ALA A 19 -9.96 -10.73 -6.89
N ALA A 20 -8.73 -10.86 -6.40
CA ALA A 20 -8.07 -9.83 -5.60
C ALA A 20 -6.62 -9.59 -6.05
N ILE A 21 -6.23 -8.31 -6.14
CA ILE A 21 -4.84 -7.90 -6.27
C ILE A 21 -4.45 -7.24 -4.95
N LEU A 22 -3.45 -7.80 -4.27
CA LEU A 22 -2.87 -7.24 -3.05
C LEU A 22 -1.61 -6.47 -3.45
N ASN A 23 -1.67 -5.14 -3.37
CA ASN A 23 -0.52 -4.28 -3.63
C ASN A 23 0.28 -4.03 -2.35
N ASP A 24 1.43 -4.69 -2.25
CA ASP A 24 2.47 -4.53 -1.23
C ASP A 24 1.93 -4.54 0.21
N ILE A 25 1.02 -5.48 0.47
CA ILE A 25 0.40 -5.68 1.77
C ILE A 25 0.07 -7.15 1.97
N GLY A 26 0.24 -7.62 3.21
CA GLY A 26 0.03 -9.01 3.59
C GLY A 26 -0.82 -9.18 4.86
N PRO A 27 -1.02 -10.43 5.29
CA PRO A 27 -1.68 -10.75 6.57
C PRO A 27 -0.86 -10.35 7.81
N GLU A 28 0.36 -9.89 7.58
CA GLU A 28 1.35 -9.44 8.54
C GLU A 28 2.14 -8.31 7.86
N VAL A 29 2.68 -7.40 8.66
CA VAL A 29 3.51 -6.28 8.19
C VAL A 29 4.78 -6.19 9.01
N ALA A 30 5.85 -5.76 8.37
CA ALA A 30 7.14 -5.54 9.01
C ALA A 30 7.08 -4.31 9.95
N PRO A 31 7.67 -4.39 11.15
CA PRO A 31 7.66 -3.28 12.11
C PRO A 31 8.25 -1.97 11.58
N GLU A 32 9.23 -2.05 10.70
CA GLU A 32 9.98 -0.91 10.14
C GLU A 32 9.05 0.01 9.33
N GLY A 33 8.38 -0.53 8.31
CA GLY A 33 7.42 0.21 7.50
C GLY A 33 6.23 0.69 8.31
N LEU A 34 5.77 -0.11 9.29
CA LEU A 34 4.68 0.30 10.18
C LEU A 34 5.06 1.51 11.04
N ALA A 35 6.29 1.53 11.60
CA ALA A 35 6.80 2.65 12.36
C ALA A 35 6.97 3.90 11.50
N ARG A 36 7.46 3.76 10.26
CA ARG A 36 7.58 4.87 9.30
C ARG A 36 6.21 5.49 8.99
N ILE A 37 5.21 4.68 8.68
CA ILE A 37 3.85 5.16 8.38
C ILE A 37 3.24 5.86 9.60
N ALA A 38 3.39 5.27 10.79
CA ALA A 38 2.91 5.87 12.02
C ALA A 38 3.56 7.23 12.33
N ALA A 39 4.82 7.45 11.93
CA ALA A 39 5.55 8.67 12.20
C ALA A 39 5.03 9.91 11.44
N TYR A 40 4.38 9.75 10.28
CA TYR A 40 3.85 10.88 9.51
C TYR A 40 2.32 10.95 9.45
N SER A 41 1.61 9.85 9.74
CA SER A 41 0.15 9.81 9.55
C SER A 41 -0.59 10.70 10.55
N GLY A 42 -1.42 11.60 10.03
CA GLY A 42 -2.19 12.57 10.82
C GLY A 42 -1.34 13.54 11.63
N GLN A 43 -0.07 13.75 11.23
CA GLN A 43 0.76 14.83 11.74
C GLN A 43 0.42 16.12 10.97
N PRO A 44 0.42 17.29 11.64
CA PRO A 44 0.30 18.56 10.94
C PRO A 44 1.46 18.74 9.96
N VAL A 45 1.18 19.41 8.85
CA VAL A 45 2.16 19.72 7.80
C VAL A 45 2.07 21.19 7.46
N GLU A 46 3.22 21.85 7.33
CA GLU A 46 3.31 23.24 6.91
C GLU A 46 3.72 23.27 5.43
N ILE A 47 2.80 23.62 4.54
CA ILE A 47 3.02 23.64 3.10
C ILE A 47 2.66 25.03 2.56
N GLY A 48 3.66 25.84 2.23
CA GLY A 48 3.47 27.17 1.67
C GLY A 48 3.36 27.19 0.14
N SER A 49 3.78 26.10 -0.51
CA SER A 49 3.86 26.00 -1.96
C SER A 49 3.80 24.55 -2.46
N TRP A 50 3.60 24.38 -3.76
CA TRP A 50 3.68 23.06 -4.38
C TRP A 50 5.10 22.46 -4.33
N ALA A 51 6.13 23.31 -4.28
CA ALA A 51 7.51 22.84 -4.07
C ALA A 51 7.68 22.25 -2.66
N ASP A 52 7.08 22.86 -1.64
CA ASP A 52 7.08 22.32 -0.28
C ASP A 52 6.32 20.98 -0.21
N ALA A 53 5.20 20.87 -0.95
CA ALA A 53 4.43 19.63 -1.06
C ALA A 53 5.25 18.49 -1.70
N ALA A 54 5.98 18.77 -2.79
CA ALA A 54 6.88 17.82 -3.44
C ALA A 54 8.04 17.41 -2.53
N ALA A 55 8.66 18.37 -1.83
CA ALA A 55 9.70 18.10 -0.85
C ALA A 55 9.19 17.22 0.31
N TYR A 56 7.97 17.48 0.79
CA TYR A 56 7.32 16.65 1.80
C TYR A 56 7.08 15.23 1.28
N ALA A 57 6.50 15.08 0.08
CA ALA A 57 6.22 13.79 -0.53
C ALA A 57 7.50 12.95 -0.69
N LYS A 58 8.59 13.58 -1.15
CA LYS A 58 9.93 12.97 -1.24
C LYS A 58 10.42 12.52 0.13
N ARG A 59 10.34 13.38 1.15
CA ARG A 59 10.83 13.06 2.50
C ARG A 59 10.20 11.80 3.10
N ILE A 60 8.90 11.58 2.90
CA ILE A 60 8.19 10.43 3.49
C ILE A 60 8.21 9.16 2.61
N ASN A 61 8.53 9.28 1.31
CA ASN A 61 8.46 8.18 0.35
C ASN A 61 9.77 7.86 -0.38
N ALA A 62 10.85 8.63 -0.24
CA ALA A 62 12.10 8.42 -0.99
C ALA A 62 12.74 7.04 -0.76
N VAL A 63 12.53 6.45 0.42
CA VAL A 63 12.95 5.07 0.71
C VAL A 63 12.29 4.05 -0.24
N ALA A 64 11.04 4.31 -0.66
CA ALA A 64 10.30 3.45 -1.58
C ALA A 64 10.60 3.76 -3.05
N PHE A 65 10.97 4.99 -3.39
CA PHE A 65 11.18 5.41 -4.77
C PHE A 65 12.54 6.10 -4.97
N PRO A 66 13.67 5.37 -4.82
CA PRO A 66 15.01 5.96 -4.95
C PRO A 66 15.31 6.47 -6.36
N HIS A 67 14.54 6.05 -7.37
CA HIS A 67 14.72 6.41 -8.77
C HIS A 67 13.90 7.63 -9.20
N TYR A 68 13.04 8.19 -8.35
CA TYR A 68 12.18 9.32 -8.70
C TYR A 68 12.97 10.61 -8.91
N SER A 69 12.68 11.27 -10.03
CA SER A 69 13.12 12.62 -10.36
C SER A 69 12.26 13.68 -9.64
N ASP A 70 12.67 14.95 -9.72
CA ASP A 70 11.89 16.04 -9.14
C ASP A 70 10.51 16.19 -9.81
N ALA A 71 10.41 15.90 -11.11
CA ALA A 71 9.13 15.88 -11.81
C ALA A 71 8.19 14.76 -11.32
N ASP A 72 8.75 13.60 -10.95
CA ASP A 72 7.96 12.51 -10.36
C ASP A 72 7.45 12.90 -8.96
N TRP A 73 8.25 13.62 -8.18
CA TRP A 73 7.83 14.14 -6.88
C TRP A 73 6.76 15.23 -6.99
N ASP A 74 6.86 16.09 -8.00
CA ASP A 74 5.80 17.05 -8.32
C ASP A 74 4.49 16.32 -8.66
N ALA A 75 4.55 15.30 -9.53
CA ALA A 75 3.38 14.49 -9.87
C ALA A 75 2.82 13.73 -8.66
N PHE A 76 3.68 13.20 -7.78
CA PHE A 76 3.26 12.53 -6.55
C PHE A 76 2.57 13.49 -5.59
N ALA A 77 3.11 14.70 -5.42
CA ALA A 77 2.49 15.73 -4.59
C ALA A 77 1.07 16.05 -5.07
N ARG A 78 0.86 16.17 -6.38
CA ARG A 78 -0.47 16.41 -6.98
C ARG A 78 -1.47 15.27 -6.72
N ARG A 79 -1.00 14.06 -6.39
CA ARG A 79 -1.85 12.91 -6.06
C ARG A 79 -2.26 12.85 -4.58
N ILE A 80 -1.49 13.47 -3.68
CA ILE A 80 -1.68 13.34 -2.22
C ILE A 80 -2.00 14.67 -1.51
N PHE A 81 -1.81 15.80 -2.19
CA PHE A 81 -2.15 17.14 -1.70
C PHE A 81 -3.27 17.74 -2.53
N ARG A 82 -4.04 18.61 -1.90
CA ARG A 82 -5.09 19.40 -2.52
C ARG A 82 -4.95 20.86 -2.09
N GLN A 83 -5.27 21.76 -3.01
CA GLN A 83 -5.45 23.18 -2.69
C GLN A 83 -6.90 23.43 -2.25
N GLN A 84 -7.07 24.03 -1.09
CA GLN A 84 -8.36 24.43 -0.53
C GLN A 84 -8.87 25.73 -1.16
N PRO A 85 -10.18 26.04 -1.04
CA PRO A 85 -10.75 27.25 -1.63
C PRO A 85 -10.13 28.57 -1.16
N ASP A 86 -9.56 28.60 0.05
CA ASP A 86 -8.82 29.73 0.63
C ASP A 86 -7.37 29.84 0.13
N GLY A 87 -6.93 28.88 -0.70
CA GLY A 87 -5.60 28.82 -1.29
C GLY A 87 -4.59 27.98 -0.51
N GLU A 88 -4.93 27.48 0.69
CA GLU A 88 -4.06 26.61 1.50
C GLU A 88 -3.82 25.27 0.80
N ILE A 89 -2.58 24.77 0.82
CA ILE A 89 -2.25 23.45 0.31
C ILE A 89 -2.13 22.49 1.49
N GLY A 90 -2.96 21.45 1.52
CA GLY A 90 -2.97 20.44 2.58
C GLY A 90 -2.96 19.03 2.02
N LEU A 91 -2.61 18.06 2.86
CA LEU A 91 -2.80 16.65 2.53
C LEU A 91 -4.29 16.39 2.26
N ASP A 92 -4.61 15.60 1.24
CA ASP A 92 -5.99 15.35 0.81
C ASP A 92 -6.66 14.24 1.64
N TYR A 93 -6.64 14.41 2.97
CA TYR A 93 -7.37 13.57 3.92
C TYR A 93 -7.58 14.30 5.25
N ASP A 94 -8.57 13.84 6.02
CA ASP A 94 -8.79 14.32 7.39
C ASP A 94 -7.73 13.75 8.36
N PRO A 95 -6.89 14.59 9.01
CA PRO A 95 -5.84 14.12 9.91
C PRO A 95 -6.36 13.29 11.10
N ASP A 96 -7.63 13.45 11.47
CA ASP A 96 -8.25 12.69 12.56
C ASP A 96 -8.43 11.21 12.23
N ILE A 97 -8.25 10.79 10.98
CA ILE A 97 -8.18 9.37 10.61
C ILE A 97 -7.10 8.61 11.40
N ALA A 98 -6.06 9.30 11.87
CA ALA A 98 -4.98 8.70 12.65
C ALA A 98 -5.29 8.61 14.15
N VAL A 99 -6.29 9.32 14.67
CA VAL A 99 -6.67 9.29 16.10
C VAL A 99 -7.00 7.86 16.59
N PRO A 100 -7.94 7.12 15.97
CA PRO A 100 -8.25 5.76 16.42
C PRO A 100 -7.06 4.81 16.24
N ILE A 101 -6.23 5.03 15.22
CA ILE A 101 -5.02 4.25 14.95
C ILE A 101 -4.01 4.41 16.10
N ARG A 102 -3.75 5.66 16.53
CA ARG A 102 -2.86 5.96 17.65
C ARG A 102 -3.41 5.41 18.97
N ALA A 103 -4.72 5.56 19.20
CA ALA A 103 -5.37 5.08 20.42
C ALA A 103 -5.34 3.55 20.56
N ALA A 104 -5.50 2.82 19.45
CA ALA A 104 -5.42 1.36 19.44
C ALA A 104 -3.96 0.85 19.54
N GLY A 105 -2.99 1.70 19.18
CA GLY A 105 -1.59 1.35 19.04
C GLY A 105 -1.32 0.56 17.74
N ALA A 106 -0.14 0.74 17.15
CA ALA A 106 0.20 0.14 15.85
C ALA A 106 0.02 -1.39 15.81
N LYS A 107 0.21 -2.08 16.95
CA LYS A 107 -0.02 -3.53 17.10
C LYS A 107 -1.50 -3.96 16.93
N ALA A 108 -2.46 -3.07 17.18
CA ALA A 108 -3.88 -3.38 17.02
C ALA A 108 -4.38 -3.26 15.57
N LEU A 109 -3.61 -2.61 14.68
CA LEU A 109 -4.00 -2.42 13.28
C LEU A 109 -3.85 -3.67 12.42
N VAL A 110 -3.00 -4.60 12.83
CA VAL A 110 -2.80 -5.85 12.10
C VAL A 110 -2.97 -7.01 13.09
N PRO A 111 -4.22 -7.34 13.48
CA PRO A 111 -4.48 -8.63 14.10
C PRO A 111 -3.93 -9.72 13.17
N ASN A 112 -3.72 -10.94 13.68
CA ASN A 112 -3.28 -12.04 12.84
C ASN A 112 -4.29 -12.29 11.69
N LEU A 113 -4.04 -11.72 10.50
CA LEU A 113 -4.92 -11.80 9.34
C LEU A 113 -4.64 -13.04 8.48
N TRP A 114 -3.71 -13.91 8.90
CA TRP A 114 -3.39 -15.15 8.18
C TRP A 114 -4.62 -16.02 7.89
N PRO A 115 -5.61 -16.18 8.79
CA PRO A 115 -6.84 -16.90 8.47
C PRO A 115 -7.67 -16.22 7.36
N MET A 116 -7.71 -14.88 7.34
CA MET A 116 -8.42 -14.13 6.29
C MET A 116 -7.71 -14.26 4.94
N PHE A 117 -6.38 -14.08 4.92
CA PHE A 117 -5.57 -14.27 3.72
C PHE A 117 -5.70 -15.68 3.15
N ARG A 118 -5.54 -16.72 3.98
CA ARG A 118 -5.72 -18.12 3.54
C ARG A 118 -7.11 -18.38 2.97
N ARG A 119 -8.15 -17.78 3.56
CA ARG A 119 -9.51 -17.90 3.04
C ARG A 119 -9.68 -17.19 1.71
N LEU A 120 -9.14 -15.98 1.55
CA LEU A 120 -9.14 -15.23 0.30
C LEU A 120 -8.46 -16.07 -0.79
N ALA A 121 -7.18 -16.39 -0.60
CA ALA A 121 -6.37 -17.04 -1.63
C ALA A 121 -6.80 -18.48 -1.97
N ARG A 122 -7.48 -19.18 -1.06
CA ARG A 122 -8.08 -20.50 -1.36
C ARG A 122 -9.34 -20.39 -2.23
N LYS A 123 -10.09 -19.29 -2.12
CA LYS A 123 -11.42 -19.17 -2.72
C LYS A 123 -11.45 -18.26 -3.94
N LYS A 124 -10.42 -17.45 -4.14
CA LYS A 124 -10.37 -16.39 -5.13
C LYS A 124 -9.00 -16.38 -5.80
N PRO A 125 -8.95 -16.23 -7.14
CA PRO A 125 -7.72 -15.83 -7.81
C PRO A 125 -7.13 -14.63 -7.07
N THR A 126 -5.85 -14.71 -6.74
CA THR A 126 -5.16 -13.68 -5.99
C THR A 126 -3.81 -13.41 -6.62
N LEU A 127 -3.51 -12.14 -6.88
CA LEU A 127 -2.18 -11.66 -7.27
C LEU A 127 -1.59 -10.87 -6.10
N LEU A 128 -0.33 -11.16 -5.76
CA LEU A 128 0.49 -10.30 -4.90
C LEU A 128 1.48 -9.52 -5.75
N VAL A 129 1.37 -8.19 -5.73
CA VAL A 129 2.37 -7.27 -6.27
C VAL A 129 3.22 -6.78 -5.10
N ARG A 130 4.53 -7.02 -5.13
CA ARG A 130 5.45 -6.62 -4.06
C ARG A 130 6.52 -5.69 -4.61
N GLY A 131 6.83 -4.61 -3.90
CA GLY A 131 8.04 -3.83 -4.14
C GLY A 131 9.28 -4.57 -3.60
N ALA A 132 10.31 -4.76 -4.41
CA ALA A 132 11.54 -5.44 -4.00
C ALA A 132 12.15 -4.83 -2.72
N ASN A 133 12.07 -3.50 -2.62
CA ASN A 133 12.61 -2.68 -1.52
C ASN A 133 11.58 -2.42 -0.40
N SER A 134 10.45 -3.14 -0.38
CA SER A 134 9.39 -2.87 0.59
C SER A 134 9.87 -3.06 2.02
N ASP A 135 9.69 -2.02 2.82
CA ASP A 135 9.90 -2.01 4.26
C ASP A 135 8.64 -2.40 5.05
N LEU A 136 7.50 -2.58 4.36
CA LEU A 136 6.24 -2.98 4.97
C LEU A 136 5.92 -4.46 4.71
N LEU A 137 6.13 -4.95 3.49
CA LEU A 137 5.96 -6.35 3.12
C LEU A 137 7.32 -6.95 2.81
N SER A 138 7.97 -7.50 3.83
CA SER A 138 9.29 -8.12 3.68
C SER A 138 9.26 -9.35 2.77
N ALA A 139 10.42 -9.69 2.19
CA ALA A 139 10.57 -10.90 1.39
C ALA A 139 10.25 -12.18 2.19
N ASP A 140 10.52 -12.20 3.51
CA ASP A 140 10.13 -13.31 4.39
C ASP A 140 8.60 -13.45 4.48
N ILE A 141 7.90 -12.35 4.75
CA ILE A 141 6.43 -12.36 4.85
C ILE A 141 5.83 -12.82 3.51
N ALA A 142 6.30 -12.28 2.39
CA ALA A 142 5.87 -12.69 1.06
C ALA A 142 6.18 -14.18 0.78
N GLY A 143 7.34 -14.67 1.20
CA GLY A 143 7.71 -16.08 1.12
C GLY A 143 6.74 -16.99 1.89
N ARG A 144 6.33 -16.57 3.10
CA ARG A 144 5.30 -17.28 3.88
C ARG A 144 3.91 -17.20 3.23
N MET A 145 3.57 -16.07 2.60
CA MET A 145 2.31 -15.93 1.86
C MET A 145 2.26 -16.91 0.68
N LYS A 146 3.34 -16.99 -0.11
CA LYS A 146 3.47 -17.96 -1.22
C LYS A 146 3.34 -19.41 -0.75
N LYS A 147 3.96 -19.77 0.38
CA LYS A 147 3.82 -21.10 0.99
C LYS A 147 2.38 -21.39 1.42
N ALA A 148 1.69 -20.40 1.99
CA ALA A 148 0.31 -20.54 2.46
C ALA A 148 -0.73 -20.50 1.34
N ALA A 149 -0.37 -19.98 0.17
CA ALA A 149 -1.22 -19.89 -1.01
C ALA A 149 -0.43 -20.22 -2.31
N PRO A 150 -0.16 -21.51 -2.60
CA PRO A 150 0.68 -21.90 -3.72
C PRO A 150 0.14 -21.49 -5.11
N ALA A 151 -1.18 -21.27 -5.23
CA ALA A 151 -1.83 -20.83 -6.46
C ALA A 151 -1.90 -19.29 -6.59
N MET A 152 -1.41 -18.54 -5.60
CA MET A 152 -1.37 -17.08 -5.67
C MET A 152 -0.31 -16.66 -6.70
N ALA A 153 -0.73 -15.89 -7.70
CA ALA A 153 0.20 -15.24 -8.61
C ALA A 153 1.08 -14.24 -7.85
N TYR A 154 2.31 -14.06 -8.29
CA TYR A 154 3.28 -13.23 -7.60
C TYR A 154 4.15 -12.48 -8.59
N VAL A 155 4.27 -11.17 -8.40
CA VAL A 155 5.23 -10.32 -9.09
C VAL A 155 6.00 -9.49 -8.08
N GLU A 156 7.30 -9.34 -8.33
CA GLU A 156 8.18 -8.46 -7.57
C GLU A 156 8.69 -7.34 -8.49
N VAL A 157 8.54 -6.10 -8.04
CA VAL A 157 8.90 -4.89 -8.81
C VAL A 157 10.27 -4.38 -8.33
N PRO A 158 11.30 -4.42 -9.18
CA PRO A 158 12.66 -4.02 -8.79
C PRO A 158 12.76 -2.52 -8.53
N GLY A 159 13.57 -2.11 -7.55
CA GLY A 159 13.86 -0.70 -7.29
C GLY A 159 12.70 0.11 -6.69
N VAL A 160 11.60 -0.56 -6.30
CA VAL A 160 10.41 0.05 -5.68
C VAL A 160 10.15 -0.56 -4.31
N GLY A 161 9.73 0.26 -3.34
CA GLY A 161 9.34 -0.15 -1.99
C GLY A 161 7.83 -0.08 -1.74
N HIS A 162 7.43 0.23 -0.50
CA HIS A 162 6.00 0.36 -0.16
C HIS A 162 5.42 1.69 -0.67
N ALA A 163 4.54 1.70 -1.67
CA ALA A 163 4.07 0.56 -2.49
C ALA A 163 4.31 0.83 -3.98
N PRO A 164 4.44 -0.21 -4.82
CA PRO A 164 4.38 -0.06 -6.27
C PRO A 164 3.19 0.80 -6.70
N MET A 165 3.43 1.69 -7.66
CA MET A 165 2.42 2.61 -8.20
C MET A 165 1.46 1.92 -9.18
N LEU A 166 1.77 0.67 -9.55
CA LEU A 166 1.04 -0.16 -10.50
C LEU A 166 1.11 0.36 -11.94
N ASP A 167 2.01 1.31 -12.20
CA ASP A 167 2.37 1.79 -13.53
C ASP A 167 3.72 1.23 -14.01
N GLU A 168 4.45 0.51 -13.15
CA GLU A 168 5.69 -0.16 -13.49
C GLU A 168 5.44 -1.28 -14.51
N PRO A 169 6.33 -1.51 -15.49
CA PRO A 169 6.14 -2.52 -16.53
C PRO A 169 5.83 -3.91 -15.98
N GLU A 170 6.53 -4.35 -14.93
CA GLU A 170 6.34 -5.64 -14.28
C GLU A 170 4.97 -5.73 -13.61
N ALA A 171 4.58 -4.69 -12.87
CA ALA A 171 3.27 -4.65 -12.20
C ALA A 171 2.13 -4.64 -13.22
N LYS A 172 2.22 -3.81 -14.27
CA LYS A 172 1.21 -3.74 -15.33
C LYS A 172 1.07 -5.07 -16.04
N ALA A 173 2.18 -5.68 -16.48
CA ALA A 173 2.16 -6.96 -17.19
C ALA A 173 1.46 -8.04 -16.34
N ALA A 174 1.86 -8.19 -15.07
CA ALA A 174 1.27 -9.16 -14.17
C ALA A 174 -0.22 -8.91 -13.89
N ILE A 175 -0.64 -7.65 -13.76
CA ILE A 175 -2.05 -7.29 -13.56
C ILE A 175 -2.89 -7.64 -14.79
N PHE A 176 -2.43 -7.28 -15.99
CA PHE A 176 -3.18 -7.56 -17.22
C PHE A 176 -3.28 -9.07 -17.49
N GLU A 177 -2.18 -9.81 -17.32
CA GLU A 177 -2.17 -11.27 -17.41
C GLU A 177 -3.15 -11.87 -16.40
N PHE A 178 -3.04 -11.50 -15.13
CA PHE A 178 -3.93 -11.99 -14.07
C PHE A 178 -5.41 -11.70 -14.37
N LEU A 179 -5.76 -10.49 -14.81
CA LEU A 179 -7.14 -10.13 -15.11
C LEU A 179 -7.68 -10.85 -16.35
N SER A 180 -6.83 -11.28 -17.29
CA SER A 180 -7.26 -12.03 -18.46
C SER A 180 -7.71 -13.47 -18.15
N GLU A 181 -7.31 -13.99 -16.99
CA GLU A 181 -7.66 -15.33 -16.50
C GLU A 181 -8.85 -15.33 -15.52
N VAL A 182 -9.39 -14.14 -15.20
CA VAL A 182 -10.52 -13.99 -14.26
C VAL A 182 -11.83 -13.95 -15.03
N ASP A 183 -12.68 -14.95 -14.79
CA ASP A 183 -14.06 -15.05 -15.31
C ASP A 183 -15.04 -14.05 -14.67
#